data_AF-A0A6J5CXW9-F1
#
_entry.id   AF-A0A6J5CXW9-F1
#
_cell.length_a   1.000
_cell.length_b   1.000
_cell.length_c   1.000
_cell.angle_alpha   90.00
_cell.angle_beta   90.00
_cell.angle_gamma   90.00
#
_symmetry.space_group_name_H-M   'P 1'
#
loop_
_entity.id
_entity.type
_entity.pdbx_description
1 polymer ?
#
loop_
_entity_poly.entity_id
_entity_poly.type
_entity_poly.pdbx_seq_one_letter_code
_entity_poly.pdbx_strand_id
1 'polypeptide(L)'
;MDPSQFSDSTRAELNFVAILNVGSKGPAVRRVQEWLSLHGFGTAIDGDFGSATGAALNHFKAVNHLPPNGTVDRDTWAALVAPMTVVLQGGIASTLPQRIEEVANRHLASKAREVGGDNCGPWVRLYTGGHEGTEWKWCAGFVSFILKQATTELQCAMPVPGSLSCDSLAAQGDKAGRLIKGSTLGPGQWQRLGPTYIFLVRRTDSDWMHTGLGFDGQPDHFDTIEGNTNDDGSANGYEVAARVRSAKEKDFIVVQ
;
A
#
# COMPACT_ATOMS: atom_id res chain seq x y z
N MET A 1 5.30 7.37 -16.05
CA MET A 1 5.66 8.34 -14.99
C MET A 1 7.18 8.35 -14.86
N ASP A 2 7.78 9.50 -14.56
CA ASP A 2 9.23 9.60 -14.36
C ASP A 2 9.61 8.96 -13.01
N PRO A 3 10.51 7.96 -12.96
CA PRO A 3 10.98 7.35 -11.73
C PRO A 3 11.55 8.34 -10.70
N SER A 4 11.99 9.53 -11.12
CA SER A 4 12.49 10.59 -10.24
C SER A 4 11.41 11.15 -9.29
N GLN A 5 10.14 10.91 -9.58
CA GLN A 5 9.01 11.38 -8.78
C GLN A 5 8.76 10.51 -7.54
N PHE A 6 9.42 9.35 -7.45
CA PHE A 6 9.28 8.44 -6.32
C PHE A 6 10.44 8.56 -5.33
N SER A 7 10.16 8.20 -4.07
CA SER A 7 11.19 8.14 -3.02
C SER A 7 12.32 7.18 -3.38
N ASP A 8 13.50 7.38 -2.79
CA ASP A 8 14.63 6.48 -2.92
C ASP A 8 14.27 5.04 -2.55
N SER A 9 13.44 4.87 -1.53
CA SER A 9 12.91 3.57 -1.10
C SER A 9 12.01 2.93 -2.15
N THR A 10 11.12 3.69 -2.80
CA THR A 10 10.28 3.18 -3.90
C THR A 10 11.16 2.75 -5.08
N ARG A 11 12.13 3.59 -5.47
CA ARG A 11 13.07 3.26 -6.55
C ARG A 11 13.88 2.01 -6.20
N ALA A 12 14.28 1.85 -4.94
CA ALA A 12 14.99 0.67 -4.49
C ALA A 12 14.20 -0.61 -4.75
N GLU A 13 12.87 -0.63 -4.56
CA GLU A 13 12.04 -1.83 -4.82
C GLU A 13 11.95 -2.19 -6.31
N LEU A 14 12.14 -1.22 -7.23
CA LEU A 14 12.01 -1.42 -8.67
C LEU A 14 13.36 -1.65 -9.38
N ASN A 15 14.47 -1.25 -8.78
CA ASN A 15 15.77 -1.25 -9.43
C ASN A 15 16.34 -2.66 -9.63
N PHE A 16 16.68 -2.98 -10.88
CA PHE A 16 17.51 -4.15 -11.20
C PHE A 16 18.96 -3.87 -10.79
N VAL A 17 19.49 -4.64 -9.84
CA VAL A 17 20.83 -4.42 -9.27
C VAL A 17 21.91 -5.24 -9.99
N ALA A 18 21.66 -6.53 -10.23
CA ALA A 18 22.61 -7.44 -10.86
C ALA A 18 21.90 -8.70 -11.37
N ILE A 19 22.59 -9.46 -12.23
CA ILE A 19 22.16 -10.80 -12.62
C ILE A 19 22.28 -11.73 -11.41
N LEU A 20 21.23 -12.49 -11.11
CA LEU A 20 21.20 -13.46 -10.00
C LEU A 20 20.93 -14.88 -10.51
N ASN A 21 21.57 -15.87 -9.90
CA ASN A 21 21.43 -17.29 -10.23
C ASN A 21 21.79 -18.15 -9.01
N VAL A 22 21.73 -19.48 -9.16
CA VAL A 22 22.07 -20.41 -8.09
C VAL A 22 23.44 -20.12 -7.49
N GLY A 23 23.49 -20.00 -6.16
CA GLY A 23 24.67 -19.61 -5.38
C GLY A 23 24.77 -18.12 -5.06
N SER A 24 23.96 -17.27 -5.69
CA SER A 24 23.80 -15.87 -5.29
C SER A 24 23.21 -15.77 -3.89
N LYS A 25 23.59 -14.75 -3.12
CA LYS A 25 23.08 -14.51 -1.76
C LYS A 25 22.80 -13.05 -1.46
N GLY A 26 21.98 -12.80 -0.45
CA GLY A 26 21.76 -11.49 0.16
C GLY A 26 20.44 -10.81 -0.20
N PRO A 27 20.30 -9.50 0.07
CA PRO A 27 19.02 -8.79 -0.02
C PRO A 27 18.36 -8.82 -1.41
N ALA A 28 19.15 -8.83 -2.48
CA ALA A 28 18.63 -8.90 -3.84
C ALA A 28 17.95 -10.26 -4.12
N VAL A 29 18.50 -11.36 -3.59
CA VAL A 29 17.89 -12.69 -3.67
C VAL A 29 16.61 -12.75 -2.84
N ARG A 30 16.64 -12.18 -1.63
CA ARG A 30 15.44 -12.08 -0.77
C ARG A 30 14.28 -11.43 -1.52
N ARG A 31 14.52 -10.33 -2.23
CA ARG A 31 13.50 -9.66 -3.04
C ARG A 31 12.96 -10.51 -4.19
N VAL A 32 13.81 -11.31 -4.85
CA VAL A 32 13.35 -12.28 -5.85
C VAL A 32 12.40 -13.29 -5.20
N GLN A 33 12.77 -13.85 -4.04
CA GLN A 33 11.96 -14.84 -3.33
C GLN A 33 10.61 -14.26 -2.86
N GLU A 34 10.59 -13.02 -2.38
CA GLU A 34 9.37 -12.28 -2.04
C GLU A 34 8.45 -12.14 -3.26
N TRP A 35 8.98 -11.65 -4.40
CA TRP A 35 8.19 -11.48 -5.61
C TRP A 35 7.70 -12.81 -6.18
N LEU A 36 8.54 -13.85 -6.19
CA LEU A 36 8.12 -15.20 -6.61
C LEU A 36 6.93 -15.68 -5.76
N SER A 37 7.00 -15.49 -4.44
CA SER A 37 5.90 -15.82 -3.52
C SER A 37 4.64 -15.00 -3.79
N LEU A 38 4.78 -13.70 -4.11
CA LEU A 38 3.65 -12.85 -4.48
C LEU A 38 2.97 -13.29 -5.79
N HIS A 39 3.75 -13.82 -6.73
CA HIS A 39 3.28 -14.42 -7.99
C HIS A 39 2.77 -15.87 -7.85
N GLY A 40 2.78 -16.44 -6.63
CA GLY A 40 2.30 -17.80 -6.37
C GLY A 40 3.33 -18.91 -6.58
N PHE A 41 4.59 -18.58 -6.81
CA PHE A 41 5.72 -19.52 -6.94
C PHE A 41 6.59 -19.49 -5.68
N GLY A 42 5.97 -19.75 -4.52
CA GLY A 42 6.61 -19.61 -3.22
C GLY A 42 7.84 -20.49 -3.00
N THR A 43 8.84 -19.92 -2.34
CA THR A 43 10.04 -20.59 -1.82
C THR A 43 10.42 -19.95 -0.48
N ALA A 44 11.38 -20.52 0.25
CA ALA A 44 11.92 -19.87 1.44
C ALA A 44 12.45 -18.47 1.11
N ILE A 45 12.18 -17.49 1.97
CA ILE A 45 12.63 -16.10 1.85
C ILE A 45 13.81 -15.92 2.81
N ASP A 46 14.93 -16.56 2.47
CA ASP A 46 16.14 -16.63 3.30
C ASP A 46 17.33 -15.86 2.70
N GLY A 47 17.16 -15.30 1.50
CA GLY A 47 18.22 -14.62 0.77
C GLY A 47 19.27 -15.57 0.19
N ASP A 48 19.04 -16.88 0.15
CA ASP A 48 19.90 -17.87 -0.50
C ASP A 48 19.28 -18.36 -1.81
N PHE A 49 19.99 -18.17 -2.91
CA PHE A 49 19.55 -18.63 -4.21
C PHE A 49 19.93 -20.11 -4.36
N GLY A 50 19.20 -20.97 -3.66
CA GLY A 50 19.32 -22.42 -3.77
C GLY A 50 18.58 -23.02 -4.97
N SER A 51 18.63 -24.35 -5.07
CA SER A 51 17.92 -25.11 -6.10
C SER A 51 16.40 -24.89 -6.07
N ALA A 52 15.80 -24.73 -4.89
CA ALA A 52 14.38 -24.44 -4.72
C ALA A 52 14.01 -23.07 -5.33
N THR A 53 14.79 -22.03 -5.06
CA THR A 53 14.62 -20.69 -5.68
C THR A 53 14.76 -20.77 -7.20
N GLY A 54 15.73 -21.53 -7.71
CA GLY A 54 15.89 -21.74 -9.16
C GLY A 54 14.71 -22.45 -9.82
N ALA A 55 14.13 -23.46 -9.17
CA ALA A 55 12.95 -24.16 -9.66
C ALA A 55 11.72 -23.24 -9.67
N ALA A 56 11.46 -22.52 -8.56
CA ALA A 56 10.39 -21.54 -8.46
C ALA A 56 10.51 -20.45 -9.54
N LEU A 57 11.72 -19.94 -9.76
CA LEU A 57 11.99 -18.98 -10.82
C LEU A 57 11.65 -19.54 -12.20
N ASN A 58 12.06 -20.77 -12.52
CA ASN A 58 11.79 -21.35 -13.83
C ASN A 58 10.28 -21.58 -14.07
N HIS A 59 9.51 -21.93 -13.04
CA HIS A 59 8.05 -21.99 -13.14
C HIS A 59 7.44 -20.61 -13.41
N PHE A 60 7.89 -19.59 -12.67
CA PHE A 60 7.48 -18.21 -12.92
C PHE A 60 7.78 -17.77 -14.36
N LYS A 61 9.00 -18.03 -14.83
CA LYS A 61 9.43 -17.68 -16.20
C LYS A 61 8.59 -18.40 -17.25
N ALA A 62 8.29 -19.68 -17.05
CA ALA A 62 7.44 -20.45 -17.99
C ALA A 62 6.04 -19.85 -18.14
N VAL A 63 5.39 -19.46 -17.04
CA VAL A 63 4.06 -18.82 -17.05
C VAL A 63 4.10 -17.42 -17.67
N ASN A 64 5.22 -16.71 -17.54
CA ASN A 64 5.41 -15.38 -18.12
C ASN A 64 6.08 -15.41 -19.51
N HIS A 65 6.17 -16.59 -20.14
CA HIS A 65 6.78 -16.77 -21.48
C HIS A 65 8.23 -16.27 -21.60
N LEU A 66 9.01 -16.39 -20.51
CA LEU A 66 10.43 -16.07 -20.44
C LEU A 66 11.30 -17.34 -20.51
N PRO A 67 12.55 -17.27 -21.01
CA PRO A 67 13.44 -18.43 -21.09
C PRO A 67 13.80 -19.01 -19.70
N PRO A 68 13.50 -20.30 -19.40
CA PRO A 68 13.73 -20.90 -18.07
C PRO A 68 15.19 -21.33 -17.86
N ASN A 69 16.11 -20.36 -17.91
CA ASN A 69 17.56 -20.55 -17.79
C ASN A 69 18.10 -20.44 -16.34
N GLY A 70 17.22 -20.47 -15.33
CA GLY A 70 17.60 -20.38 -13.91
C GLY A 70 18.24 -19.05 -13.48
N THR A 71 18.14 -18.01 -14.31
CA THR A 71 18.78 -16.71 -14.09
C THR A 71 17.74 -15.60 -14.05
N VAL A 72 17.91 -14.69 -13.09
CA VAL A 72 17.19 -13.40 -13.03
C VAL A 72 18.03 -12.37 -13.77
N ASP A 73 17.62 -12.07 -15.01
CA ASP A 73 18.11 -10.96 -15.80
C ASP A 73 17.17 -9.74 -15.69
N ARG A 74 17.44 -8.69 -16.46
CA ARG A 74 16.64 -7.46 -16.44
C ARG A 74 15.18 -7.70 -16.83
N ASP A 75 14.92 -8.55 -17.82
CA ASP A 75 13.56 -8.83 -18.31
C ASP A 75 12.78 -9.66 -17.28
N THR A 76 13.45 -10.64 -16.68
CA THR A 76 12.91 -11.43 -15.57
C THR A 76 12.59 -10.56 -14.37
N TRP A 77 13.48 -9.63 -14.01
CA TRP A 77 13.25 -8.68 -12.92
C TRP A 77 12.07 -7.75 -13.23
N ALA A 78 12.00 -7.21 -14.45
CA ALA A 78 10.89 -6.36 -14.88
C ALA A 78 9.54 -7.09 -14.76
N ALA A 79 9.48 -8.37 -15.12
CA ALA A 79 8.29 -9.19 -14.94
C ALA A 79 7.95 -9.43 -13.46
N LEU A 80 8.95 -9.67 -12.60
CA LEU A 80 8.73 -9.84 -11.16
C LEU A 80 8.12 -8.60 -10.52
N VAL A 81 8.65 -7.41 -10.81
CA VAL A 81 8.20 -6.14 -10.21
C VAL A 81 7.07 -5.45 -10.98
N ALA A 82 6.55 -6.07 -12.04
CA ALA A 82 5.50 -5.50 -12.88
C ALA A 82 4.25 -5.07 -12.08
N PRO A 83 3.75 -5.84 -11.08
CA PRO A 83 2.59 -5.40 -10.29
C PRO A 83 2.79 -4.03 -9.62
N MET A 84 3.98 -3.78 -9.04
CA MET A 84 4.29 -2.48 -8.43
C MET A 84 4.51 -1.40 -9.49
N THR A 85 5.18 -1.74 -10.60
CA THR A 85 5.41 -0.79 -11.69
C THR A 85 4.09 -0.27 -12.27
N VAL A 86 3.09 -1.14 -12.42
CA VAL A 86 1.76 -0.78 -12.98
C VAL A 86 0.99 0.16 -12.06
N VAL A 87 0.95 -0.10 -10.75
CA VAL A 87 0.19 0.77 -9.83
C VAL A 87 0.80 2.17 -9.70
N LEU A 88 2.10 2.30 -9.93
CA LEU A 88 2.84 3.56 -9.91
C LEU A 88 2.77 4.35 -11.23
N GLN A 89 2.02 3.89 -12.23
CA GLN A 89 1.83 4.69 -13.45
C GLN A 89 0.92 5.91 -13.17
N GLY A 90 0.90 6.92 -14.04
CA GLY A 90 -0.03 8.06 -13.86
C GLY A 90 -1.41 7.73 -14.42
N GLY A 91 -2.44 8.49 -14.05
CA GLY A 91 -3.76 8.41 -14.71
C GLY A 91 -4.33 9.76 -15.15
N ILE A 92 -5.64 9.83 -15.42
CA ILE A 92 -6.29 10.97 -16.11
C ILE A 92 -7.40 11.73 -15.34
N ALA A 93 -7.89 11.27 -14.18
CA ALA A 93 -8.80 12.05 -13.32
C ALA A 93 -8.32 13.49 -13.03
N SER A 94 -9.29 14.39 -12.90
CA SER A 94 -9.07 15.84 -12.79
C SER A 94 -9.27 16.42 -11.38
N THR A 95 -9.82 15.66 -10.43
CA THR A 95 -10.04 16.11 -9.05
C THR A 95 -9.30 15.21 -8.05
N LEU A 96 -8.91 15.79 -6.91
CA LEU A 96 -8.18 15.05 -5.87
C LEU A 96 -8.96 13.86 -5.30
N PRO A 97 -10.26 13.97 -4.93
CA PRO A 97 -11.03 12.82 -4.45
C PRO A 97 -11.06 11.64 -5.45
N GLN A 98 -11.42 11.92 -6.71
CA GLN A 98 -11.44 10.91 -7.77
C GLN A 98 -10.07 10.28 -7.99
N ARG A 99 -8.99 11.08 -7.92
CA ARG A 99 -7.64 10.56 -8.07
C ARG A 99 -7.25 9.63 -6.92
N ILE A 100 -7.58 10.00 -5.68
CA ILE A 100 -7.31 9.16 -4.50
C ILE A 100 -8.02 7.82 -4.66
N GLU A 101 -9.29 7.83 -5.09
CA GLU A 101 -10.06 6.62 -5.36
C GLU A 101 -9.45 5.75 -6.48
N GLU A 102 -9.06 6.35 -7.61
CA GLU A 102 -8.39 5.63 -8.70
C GLU A 102 -7.07 4.99 -8.26
N VAL A 103 -6.25 5.72 -7.51
CA VAL A 103 -4.97 5.19 -7.00
C VAL A 103 -5.24 4.07 -6.00
N ALA A 104 -6.15 4.25 -5.04
CA ALA A 104 -6.51 3.22 -4.07
C ALA A 104 -7.00 1.92 -4.75
N ASN A 105 -7.87 2.04 -5.75
CA ASN A 105 -8.39 0.91 -6.51
C ASN A 105 -7.29 0.17 -7.29
N ARG A 106 -6.28 0.86 -7.83
CA ARG A 106 -5.14 0.21 -8.49
C ARG A 106 -4.32 -0.64 -7.51
N HIS A 107 -4.07 -0.12 -6.32
CA HIS A 107 -3.35 -0.87 -5.27
C HIS A 107 -4.17 -2.04 -4.72
N LEU A 108 -5.50 -1.89 -4.64
CA LEU A 108 -6.39 -3.01 -4.32
C LEU A 108 -6.35 -4.09 -5.40
N ALA A 109 -6.48 -3.70 -6.67
CA ALA A 109 -6.49 -4.63 -7.81
C ALA A 109 -5.16 -5.40 -7.98
N SER A 110 -4.03 -4.83 -7.53
CA SER A 110 -2.74 -5.52 -7.53
C SER A 110 -2.61 -6.60 -6.44
N LYS A 111 -3.59 -6.70 -5.52
CA LYS A 111 -3.57 -7.59 -4.36
C LYS A 111 -2.31 -7.39 -3.51
N ALA A 112 -1.98 -6.12 -3.26
CA ALA A 112 -0.86 -5.72 -2.43
C ALA A 112 -1.01 -6.32 -1.03
N ARG A 113 -0.01 -7.09 -0.61
CA ARG A 113 -0.03 -7.84 0.64
C ARG A 113 1.37 -8.09 1.20
N GLU A 114 1.41 -8.46 2.48
CA GLU A 114 2.59 -8.90 3.19
C GLU A 114 3.13 -10.22 2.63
N VAL A 115 4.45 -10.40 2.76
CA VAL A 115 5.11 -11.66 2.45
C VAL A 115 6.43 -11.75 3.22
N GLY A 116 6.78 -12.95 3.68
CA GLY A 116 8.01 -13.17 4.45
C GLY A 116 7.94 -12.79 5.94
N GLY A 117 6.73 -12.57 6.47
CA GLY A 117 6.48 -12.31 7.89
C GLY A 117 5.52 -11.14 8.10
N ASP A 118 5.14 -10.94 9.37
CA ASP A 118 4.23 -9.87 9.79
C ASP A 118 4.80 -8.50 9.46
N ASN A 119 4.02 -7.70 8.73
CA ASN A 119 4.41 -6.38 8.21
C ASN A 119 5.71 -6.42 7.38
N CYS A 120 5.92 -7.47 6.59
CA CYS A 120 7.08 -7.62 5.71
C CYS A 120 6.76 -7.60 4.22
N GLY A 121 7.82 -7.38 3.42
CA GLY A 121 7.78 -7.54 1.99
C GLY A 121 7.69 -6.24 1.20
N PRO A 122 7.71 -6.32 -0.14
CA PRO A 122 7.93 -5.17 -1.01
C PRO A 122 6.78 -4.16 -0.94
N TRP A 123 5.53 -4.61 -0.79
CA TRP A 123 4.40 -3.71 -0.63
C TRP A 123 4.43 -2.95 0.69
N VAL A 124 4.81 -3.61 1.79
CA VAL A 124 4.97 -2.93 3.08
C VAL A 124 6.05 -1.86 2.98
N ARG A 125 7.24 -2.23 2.47
CA ARG A 125 8.34 -1.27 2.27
C ARG A 125 7.96 -0.10 1.37
N LEU A 126 7.11 -0.31 0.35
CA LEU A 126 6.59 0.78 -0.48
C LEU A 126 5.82 1.81 0.38
N TYR A 127 4.89 1.33 1.21
CA TYR A 127 4.00 2.19 2.00
C TYR A 127 4.67 2.81 3.23
N THR A 128 5.69 2.17 3.76
CA THR A 128 6.39 2.60 4.98
C THR A 128 7.70 3.36 4.67
N GLY A 129 8.00 3.62 3.41
CA GLY A 129 9.21 4.34 3.01
C GLY A 129 10.50 3.52 3.16
N GLY A 130 10.41 2.19 3.06
CA GLY A 130 11.54 1.26 3.06
C GLY A 130 11.64 0.41 4.34
N HIS A 131 10.76 0.64 5.31
CA HIS A 131 10.73 -0.08 6.57
C HIS A 131 9.85 -1.33 6.51
N GLU A 132 10.14 -2.33 7.33
CA GLU A 132 9.34 -3.54 7.44
C GLU A 132 9.64 -4.25 8.76
N GLY A 133 8.76 -5.16 9.18
CA GLY A 133 8.83 -5.85 10.46
C GLY A 133 7.69 -5.45 11.40
N THR A 134 7.50 -6.23 12.46
CA THR A 134 6.33 -6.18 13.36
C THR A 134 6.01 -4.81 13.95
N GLU A 135 6.98 -3.91 14.05
CA GLU A 135 6.82 -2.55 14.53
C GLU A 135 6.23 -1.58 13.49
N TRP A 136 6.23 -1.96 12.20
CA TRP A 136 5.84 -1.12 11.07
C TRP A 136 4.44 -1.44 10.54
N LYS A 137 3.44 -1.24 11.39
CA LYS A 137 2.04 -1.23 10.94
C LYS A 137 1.87 -0.26 9.78
N TRP A 138 1.32 -0.74 8.66
CA TRP A 138 1.38 -0.01 7.41
C TRP A 138 0.03 0.59 6.95
N CYS A 139 -0.99 0.60 7.81
CA CYS A 139 -2.29 1.22 7.47
C CYS A 139 -2.17 2.74 7.21
N ALA A 140 -1.52 3.48 8.11
CA ALA A 140 -1.30 4.91 7.94
C ALA A 140 -0.26 5.21 6.84
N GLY A 141 0.74 4.33 6.68
CA GLY A 141 1.68 4.39 5.55
C GLY A 141 0.98 4.23 4.21
N PHE A 142 0.05 3.28 4.10
CA PHE A 142 -0.77 3.08 2.91
C PHE A 142 -1.56 4.34 2.57
N VAL A 143 -2.35 4.87 3.52
CA VAL A 143 -3.13 6.11 3.30
C VAL A 143 -2.22 7.26 2.86
N SER A 144 -1.10 7.46 3.56
CA SER A 144 -0.14 8.53 3.25
C SER A 144 0.47 8.38 1.86
N PHE A 145 0.79 7.15 1.45
CA PHE A 145 1.32 6.85 0.13
C PHE A 145 0.31 7.13 -0.97
N ILE A 146 -0.94 6.68 -0.82
CA ILE A 146 -2.00 6.92 -1.81
C ILE A 146 -2.24 8.42 -1.99
N LEU A 147 -2.31 9.20 -0.90
CA LEU A 147 -2.41 10.66 -0.97
C LEU A 147 -1.22 11.29 -1.68
N LYS A 148 0.00 10.83 -1.36
CA LYS A 148 1.22 11.36 -1.96
C LYS A 148 1.28 11.07 -3.46
N GLN A 149 0.90 9.87 -3.88
CA GLN A 149 0.85 9.51 -5.29
C GLN A 149 -0.23 10.31 -6.02
N ALA A 150 -1.45 10.37 -5.48
CA ALA A 150 -2.55 11.13 -6.08
C ALA A 150 -2.21 12.61 -6.28
N THR A 151 -1.60 13.24 -5.28
CA THR A 151 -1.24 14.66 -5.31
C THR A 151 -0.04 14.94 -6.21
N THR A 152 0.91 14.01 -6.29
CA THR A 152 2.01 14.07 -7.27
C THR A 152 1.48 13.98 -8.70
N GLU A 153 0.58 13.03 -8.96
CA GLU A 153 -0.06 12.85 -10.29
C GLU A 153 -0.87 14.09 -10.71
N LEU A 154 -1.54 14.76 -9.76
CA LEU A 154 -2.30 15.98 -10.00
C LEU A 154 -1.48 17.27 -9.89
N GLN A 155 -0.22 17.18 -9.50
CA GLN A 155 0.65 18.34 -9.22
C GLN A 155 0.02 19.33 -8.23
N CYS A 156 -0.63 18.83 -7.18
CA CYS A 156 -1.27 19.64 -6.13
C CYS A 156 -0.64 19.40 -4.75
N ALA A 157 -0.97 20.26 -3.78
CA ALA A 157 -0.53 20.07 -2.40
C ALA A 157 -1.27 18.90 -1.73
N MET A 158 -0.60 18.22 -0.81
CA MET A 158 -1.27 17.22 0.04
C MET A 158 -2.21 17.90 1.05
N PRO A 159 -3.41 17.33 1.30
CA PRO A 159 -4.36 17.88 2.26
C PRO A 159 -3.86 17.77 3.71
N VAL A 160 -3.04 16.74 3.98
CA VAL A 160 -2.25 16.55 5.21
C VAL A 160 -0.87 16.00 4.83
N PRO A 161 0.22 16.32 5.55
CA PRO A 161 1.58 15.89 5.18
C PRO A 161 1.80 14.37 5.09
N GLY A 162 1.01 13.55 5.80
CA GLY A 162 1.17 12.10 5.87
C GLY A 162 1.99 11.66 7.09
N SER A 163 1.80 10.40 7.52
CA SER A 163 2.53 9.77 8.62
C SER A 163 2.34 8.25 8.60
N LEU A 164 3.25 7.51 9.25
CA LEU A 164 3.07 6.10 9.59
C LEU A 164 2.24 5.88 10.88
N SER A 165 1.83 6.97 11.54
CA SER A 165 1.04 6.94 12.77
C SER A 165 -0.36 7.52 12.54
N CYS A 166 -1.40 6.78 12.97
CA CYS A 166 -2.78 7.23 12.93
C CYS A 166 -2.99 8.50 13.79
N ASP A 167 -2.39 8.55 14.99
CA ASP A 167 -2.45 9.73 15.86
C ASP A 167 -1.81 10.96 15.23
N SER A 168 -0.69 10.75 14.53
CA SER A 168 -0.03 11.84 13.80
C SER A 168 -0.89 12.34 12.64
N LEU A 169 -1.57 11.45 11.90
CA LEU A 169 -2.52 11.84 10.87
C LEU A 169 -3.68 12.63 11.47
N ALA A 170 -4.24 12.19 12.59
CA ALA A 170 -5.30 12.89 13.30
C ALA A 170 -4.86 14.29 13.74
N ALA A 171 -3.69 14.42 14.35
CA ALA A 171 -3.12 15.70 14.78
C ALA A 171 -2.82 16.64 13.60
N GLN A 172 -2.36 16.10 12.47
CA GLN A 172 -2.16 16.88 11.24
C GLN A 172 -3.50 17.38 10.68
N GLY A 173 -4.52 16.51 10.64
CA GLY A 173 -5.87 16.87 10.23
C GLY A 173 -6.47 17.95 11.10
N ASP A 174 -6.33 17.84 12.43
CA ASP A 174 -6.82 18.82 13.40
C ASP A 174 -6.13 20.18 13.22
N LYS A 175 -4.79 20.18 13.14
CA LYS A 175 -4.01 21.39 12.87
C LYS A 175 -4.39 22.08 11.56
N ALA A 176 -4.81 21.31 10.56
CA ALA A 176 -5.27 21.82 9.27
C ALA A 176 -6.76 22.22 9.26
N GLY A 177 -7.49 22.05 10.37
CA GLY A 177 -8.93 22.28 10.44
C GLY A 177 -9.77 21.28 9.63
N ARG A 178 -9.21 20.10 9.35
CA ARG A 178 -9.78 19.05 8.48
C ARG A 178 -10.31 17.84 9.25
N LEU A 179 -9.98 17.71 10.54
CA LEU A 179 -10.47 16.63 11.39
C LEU A 179 -11.93 16.88 11.78
N ILE A 180 -12.78 15.89 11.52
CA ILE A 180 -14.17 15.86 11.94
C ILE A 180 -14.35 14.66 12.88
N LYS A 181 -14.76 14.96 14.12
CA LYS A 181 -15.11 13.92 15.10
C LYS A 181 -16.40 13.24 14.66
N GLY A 182 -16.40 11.92 14.49
CA GLY A 182 -17.60 11.23 13.97
C GLY A 182 -18.79 11.30 14.93
N SER A 183 -18.54 11.48 16.23
CA SER A 183 -19.59 11.75 17.24
C SER A 183 -20.33 13.07 17.00
N THR A 184 -19.78 13.97 16.18
CA THR A 184 -20.38 15.27 15.86
C THR A 184 -21.11 15.28 14.51
N LEU A 185 -21.03 14.19 13.74
CA LEU A 185 -21.72 14.07 12.46
C LEU A 185 -23.17 13.63 12.68
N GLY A 186 -24.09 14.59 12.59
CA GLY A 186 -25.52 14.31 12.62
C GLY A 186 -26.07 13.76 11.29
N PRO A 187 -27.31 13.25 11.30
CA PRO A 187 -28.01 12.86 10.06
C PRO A 187 -28.02 14.01 9.05
N GLY A 188 -27.58 13.76 7.81
CA GLY A 188 -27.49 14.76 6.75
C GLY A 188 -26.20 15.59 6.71
N GLN A 189 -25.31 15.46 7.70
CA GLN A 189 -24.02 16.15 7.69
C GLN A 189 -22.89 15.36 7.00
N TRP A 190 -23.18 14.13 6.56
CA TRP A 190 -22.21 13.25 5.90
C TRP A 190 -21.59 13.88 4.64
N GLN A 191 -22.37 14.68 3.91
CA GLN A 191 -21.91 15.42 2.72
C GLN A 191 -20.71 16.33 3.01
N ARG A 192 -20.47 16.74 4.27
CA ARG A 192 -19.29 17.52 4.67
C ARG A 192 -17.97 16.77 4.47
N LEU A 193 -18.01 15.44 4.46
CA LEU A 193 -16.83 14.60 4.22
C LEU A 193 -16.39 14.63 2.74
N GLY A 194 -17.30 14.95 1.83
CA GLY A 194 -17.09 14.77 0.40
C GLY A 194 -17.15 13.29 -0.02
N PRO A 195 -16.88 12.99 -1.30
CA PRO A 195 -16.95 11.61 -1.84
C PRO A 195 -15.76 10.75 -1.41
N THR A 196 -14.69 11.35 -0.90
CA THR A 196 -13.50 10.64 -0.41
C THR A 196 -12.98 11.33 0.83
N TYR A 197 -12.51 10.55 1.80
CA TYR A 197 -11.95 11.05 3.06
C TYR A 197 -11.04 9.99 3.69
N ILE A 198 -10.27 10.37 4.70
CA ILE A 198 -9.54 9.42 5.55
C ILE A 198 -10.44 9.10 6.74
N PHE A 199 -10.64 7.83 7.08
CA PHE A 199 -11.28 7.47 8.35
C PHE A 199 -10.23 6.99 9.34
N LEU A 200 -10.48 7.22 10.62
CA LEU A 200 -9.62 6.82 11.73
C LEU A 200 -10.44 5.98 12.71
N VAL A 201 -9.97 4.79 13.05
CA VAL A 201 -10.58 3.92 14.06
C VAL A 201 -10.16 4.37 15.44
N ARG A 202 -11.11 4.90 16.20
CA ARG A 202 -10.88 5.50 17.51
C ARG A 202 -10.81 4.44 18.60
N ARG A 203 -9.72 4.43 19.38
CA ARG A 203 -9.60 3.67 20.63
C ARG A 203 -9.97 4.53 21.84
N THR A 204 -9.50 5.78 21.87
CA THR A 204 -9.91 6.83 22.83
C THR A 204 -10.05 8.16 22.09
N ASP A 205 -10.50 9.23 22.75
CA ASP A 205 -10.74 10.53 22.10
C ASP A 205 -9.50 11.18 21.45
N SER A 206 -8.30 10.72 21.82
CA SER A 206 -7.01 11.19 21.31
C SER A 206 -6.09 10.06 20.83
N ASP A 207 -6.64 8.88 20.54
CA ASP A 207 -5.87 7.67 20.22
C ASP A 207 -6.59 6.85 19.16
N TRP A 208 -5.92 6.64 18.03
CA TRP A 208 -6.45 5.95 16.87
C TRP A 208 -5.56 4.76 16.51
N MET A 209 -6.20 3.60 16.38
CA MET A 209 -5.49 2.33 16.25
C MET A 209 -5.39 1.82 14.81
N HIS A 210 -6.17 2.39 13.89
CA HIS A 210 -6.21 2.01 12.49
C HIS A 210 -6.76 3.14 11.62
N THR A 211 -6.47 3.10 10.32
CA THR A 211 -6.90 4.12 9.35
C THR A 211 -7.04 3.52 7.95
N GLY A 212 -7.80 4.18 7.10
CA GLY A 212 -7.96 3.84 5.70
C GLY A 212 -8.63 4.98 4.93
N LEU A 213 -8.87 4.73 3.65
CA LEU A 213 -9.63 5.64 2.80
C LEU A 213 -11.11 5.23 2.83
N GLY A 214 -11.98 6.20 3.05
CA GLY A 214 -13.42 6.04 2.96
C GLY A 214 -13.94 6.68 1.67
N PHE A 215 -14.97 6.06 1.10
CA PHE A 215 -15.62 6.46 -0.14
C PHE A 215 -17.13 6.50 0.09
N ASP A 216 -17.77 7.56 -0.43
CA ASP A 216 -19.20 7.81 -0.32
C ASP A 216 -19.72 7.52 1.11
N GLY A 217 -20.85 6.84 1.24
CA GLY A 217 -21.39 6.38 2.50
C GLY A 217 -22.57 7.19 3.05
N GLN A 218 -23.02 6.73 4.20
CA GLN A 218 -24.15 7.21 4.97
C GLN A 218 -23.74 7.37 6.44
N PRO A 219 -24.54 8.06 7.27
CA PRO A 219 -24.20 8.26 8.69
C PRO A 219 -23.93 7.00 9.52
N ASP A 220 -24.32 5.83 9.04
CA ASP A 220 -24.17 4.54 9.72
C ASP A 220 -23.06 3.66 9.14
N HIS A 221 -22.79 3.73 7.83
CA HIS A 221 -21.80 2.90 7.13
C HIS A 221 -21.21 3.57 5.88
N PHE A 222 -20.04 3.10 5.46
CA PHE A 222 -19.35 3.58 4.26
C PHE A 222 -18.40 2.55 3.67
N ASP A 223 -18.09 2.71 2.39
CA ASP A 223 -17.13 1.87 1.67
C ASP A 223 -15.71 2.32 1.95
N THR A 224 -14.76 1.38 1.93
CA THR A 224 -13.37 1.63 2.30
C THR A 224 -12.39 0.86 1.45
N ILE A 225 -11.20 1.43 1.29
CA ILE A 225 -9.99 0.72 0.87
C ILE A 225 -8.91 1.04 1.90
N GLU A 226 -8.30 0.01 2.46
CA GLU A 226 -7.39 0.14 3.59
C GLU A 226 -6.25 -0.89 3.50
N GLY A 227 -5.06 -0.51 3.96
CA GLY A 227 -3.91 -1.40 4.09
C GLY A 227 -3.78 -1.94 5.51
N ASN A 228 -2.97 -2.98 5.69
CA ASN A 228 -2.78 -3.69 6.96
C ASN A 228 -4.12 -4.20 7.55
N THR A 229 -5.00 -4.73 6.67
CA THR A 229 -6.28 -5.31 7.05
C THR A 229 -6.47 -6.70 6.42
N ASN A 230 -7.52 -7.40 6.83
CA ASN A 230 -7.93 -8.71 6.33
C ASN A 230 -9.38 -8.97 6.75
N ASP A 231 -10.03 -10.00 6.20
CA ASP A 231 -11.44 -10.34 6.46
C ASP A 231 -11.80 -10.51 7.95
N ASP A 232 -10.83 -10.80 8.80
CA ASP A 232 -11.03 -11.07 10.24
C ASP A 232 -11.36 -9.84 11.10
N GLY A 233 -11.36 -8.63 10.53
CA GLY A 233 -11.72 -7.39 11.24
C GLY A 233 -10.71 -6.97 12.31
N SER A 234 -9.51 -7.55 12.30
CA SER A 234 -8.42 -7.21 13.22
C SER A 234 -7.72 -5.90 12.82
N ALA A 235 -6.96 -5.32 13.75
CA ALA A 235 -6.14 -4.13 13.51
C ALA A 235 -4.76 -4.43 12.89
N ASN A 236 -4.49 -5.70 12.56
CA ASN A 236 -3.25 -6.21 11.96
C ASN A 236 -3.62 -7.28 10.93
N GLY A 237 -4.06 -6.87 9.75
CA GLY A 237 -4.23 -7.81 8.64
C GLY A 237 -3.11 -7.69 7.62
N TYR A 238 -3.07 -8.59 6.66
CA TYR A 238 -1.88 -8.78 5.81
C TYR A 238 -2.02 -8.17 4.41
N GLU A 239 -3.11 -7.49 4.08
CA GLU A 239 -3.35 -7.01 2.71
C GLU A 239 -4.04 -5.66 2.61
N VAL A 240 -4.05 -5.12 1.38
CA VAL A 240 -4.95 -4.05 0.98
C VAL A 240 -6.30 -4.68 0.65
N ALA A 241 -7.36 -4.28 1.33
CA ALA A 241 -8.69 -4.82 1.12
C ALA A 241 -9.75 -3.71 0.97
N ALA A 242 -10.83 -4.05 0.27
CA ALA A 242 -12.05 -3.26 0.27
C ALA A 242 -13.03 -3.79 1.31
N ARG A 243 -13.70 -2.89 2.05
CA ARG A 243 -14.73 -3.27 3.04
C ARG A 243 -15.86 -2.26 3.11
N VAL A 244 -16.98 -2.68 3.69
CA VAL A 244 -17.98 -1.79 4.28
C VAL A 244 -17.71 -1.68 5.78
N ARG A 245 -17.54 -0.46 6.30
CA ARG A 245 -17.31 -0.20 7.74
C ARG A 245 -18.44 0.60 8.35
N SER A 246 -18.70 0.37 9.64
CA SER A 246 -19.58 1.24 10.43
C SER A 246 -18.91 2.59 10.70
N ALA A 247 -19.70 3.67 10.66
CA ALA A 247 -19.31 5.01 11.10
C ALA A 247 -19.11 5.14 12.61
N LYS A 248 -19.56 4.15 13.40
CA LYS A 248 -19.40 4.14 14.86
C LYS A 248 -17.92 4.09 15.23
N GLU A 249 -17.51 4.87 16.23
CA GLU A 249 -16.12 4.93 16.74
C GLU A 249 -15.12 5.26 15.62
N LYS A 250 -15.55 6.14 14.70
CA LYS A 250 -14.69 6.71 13.67
C LYS A 250 -14.59 8.22 13.83
N ASP A 251 -13.43 8.75 13.48
CA ASP A 251 -13.24 10.15 13.13
C ASP A 251 -12.76 10.24 11.68
N PHE A 252 -12.85 11.42 11.07
CA PHE A 252 -12.61 11.57 9.64
C PHE A 252 -11.72 12.78 9.34
N ILE A 253 -10.88 12.68 8.31
CA ILE A 253 -10.12 13.82 7.79
C ILE A 253 -10.58 14.10 6.37
N VAL A 254 -11.04 15.31 6.13
CA VAL A 254 -11.52 15.76 4.82
C VAL A 254 -10.34 16.08 3.88
N VAL A 255 -10.39 15.55 2.65
CA VAL A 255 -9.28 15.66 1.67
C VAL A 255 -9.54 16.63 0.50
N GLN A 256 -10.76 17.17 0.40
CA GLN A 256 -11.12 18.20 -0.60
C GLN A 256 -10.65 19.61 -0.21
#